data_AF-A0A0J7Y2J5-F1
#
_entry.id   AF-A0A0J7Y2J5-F1
#
_cell.length_a   1.000
_cell.length_b   1.000
_cell.length_c   1.000
_cell.angle_alpha   90.00
_cell.angle_beta   90.00
_cell.angle_gamma   90.00
#
_symmetry.space_group_name_H-M   'P 1'
#
loop_
_entity.id
_entity.type
_entity.pdbx_description
1 polymer ?
#
loop_
_entity_poly.entity_id
_entity_poly.type
_entity_poly.pdbx_seq_one_letter_code
_entity_poly.pdbx_strand_id
1 'polypeptide(L)'
;MKRAAFILGGSFLPVGWMLAAGGLGMVGHMAGHMIAVALAAPLLAYGLSGGRYDLAGRWPGLLSPMAMMLVELFTVWAWHLPALRALADRNMAAMVVEQGCFLMAGWMLWGVVFHAPQRAAGIGALLLTSMHMTLLGALIGLAPRPLYAHMQHSGGLSLDALADQQLGGVIMLMVGASSYFLGGLLLLASLLRDKGVGAA
;
A
#
# COMPACT_ATOMS: atom_id res chain seq x y z
N MET A 1 1.98 0.68 -23.19
CA MET A 1 1.61 1.12 -21.82
C MET A 1 2.02 0.11 -20.74
N LYS A 2 1.58 -1.17 -20.78
CA LYS A 2 1.91 -2.17 -19.74
C LYS A 2 3.41 -2.33 -19.43
N ARG A 3 4.28 -2.42 -20.45
CA ARG A 3 5.74 -2.50 -20.26
C ARG A 3 6.31 -1.29 -19.51
N ALA A 4 5.85 -0.08 -19.84
CA ALA A 4 6.27 1.13 -19.17
C ALA A 4 5.83 1.16 -17.70
N ALA A 5 4.58 0.74 -17.41
CA ALA A 5 4.09 0.60 -16.04
C ALA A 5 4.87 -0.43 -15.23
N PHE A 6 5.23 -1.57 -15.83
CA PHE A 6 6.05 -2.59 -15.17
C PHE A 6 7.46 -2.05 -14.83
N ILE A 7 8.12 -1.39 -15.78
CA ILE A 7 9.44 -0.78 -15.57
C ILE A 7 9.36 0.30 -14.49
N LEU A 8 8.36 1.17 -14.55
CA LEU A 8 8.16 2.24 -13.57
C LEU A 8 7.90 1.68 -12.16
N GLY A 9 6.99 0.71 -12.04
CA GLY A 9 6.71 0.02 -10.76
C GLY A 9 7.95 -0.68 -10.20
N GLY A 10 8.73 -1.34 -11.06
CA GLY A 10 10.01 -1.95 -10.67
C GLY A 10 11.05 -0.92 -10.20
N SER A 11 11.10 0.25 -10.84
CA SER A 11 12.03 1.32 -10.48
C SER A 11 11.73 1.98 -9.13
N PHE A 12 10.48 1.93 -8.66
CA PHE A 12 10.10 2.45 -7.35
C PHE A 12 10.58 1.57 -6.19
N LEU A 13 10.68 0.24 -6.39
CA LEU A 13 11.10 -0.69 -5.35
C LEU A 13 12.47 -0.36 -4.72
N PRO A 14 13.55 -0.16 -5.49
CA PRO A 14 14.84 0.19 -4.90
C PRO A 14 14.79 1.51 -4.14
N VAL A 15 14.05 2.51 -4.64
CA VAL A 15 13.87 3.79 -3.93
C VAL A 15 13.16 3.59 -2.60
N GLY A 16 12.05 2.84 -2.59
CA GLY A 16 11.32 2.55 -1.36
C GLY A 16 12.15 1.76 -0.35
N TRP A 17 12.96 0.81 -0.82
CA TRP A 17 13.86 0.04 0.04
C TRP A 17 15.00 0.88 0.61
N MET A 18 15.55 1.79 -0.19
CA MET A 18 16.56 2.74 0.30
C MET A 18 15.99 3.66 1.39
N LEU A 19 14.76 4.13 1.24
CA LEU A 19 14.10 4.97 2.25
C LEU A 19 13.80 4.19 3.53
N ALA A 20 13.32 2.94 3.43
CA ALA A 20 13.01 2.11 4.58
C ALA A 20 14.26 1.62 5.32
N ALA A 21 15.32 1.25 4.60
CA ALA A 21 16.56 0.72 5.19
C ALA A 21 17.57 1.81 5.56
N GLY A 22 17.38 3.04 5.09
CA GLY A 22 18.35 4.13 5.18
C GLY A 22 18.48 4.79 6.56
N GLY A 23 17.81 4.26 7.58
CA GLY A 23 17.82 4.83 8.93
C GLY A 23 17.25 6.24 8.99
N LEU A 24 16.20 6.50 8.22
CA LEU A 24 15.49 7.79 8.14
C LEU A 24 14.26 7.81 9.08
N GLY A 25 14.38 7.12 10.22
CA GLY A 25 13.31 6.96 11.21
C GLY A 25 11.98 6.45 10.63
N MET A 26 10.89 6.85 11.28
CA MET A 26 9.54 6.45 10.91
C MET A 26 9.11 7.05 9.58
N VAL A 27 9.56 8.26 9.25
CA VAL A 27 9.26 8.92 7.96
C VAL A 27 9.78 8.12 6.78
N GLY A 28 11.07 7.72 6.80
CA GLY A 28 11.66 6.95 5.72
C GLY A 28 11.04 5.56 5.59
N HIS A 29 10.82 4.90 6.73
CA HIS A 29 10.11 3.62 6.78
C HIS A 29 8.73 3.73 6.14
N MET A 30 7.95 4.75 6.53
CA MET A 30 6.60 4.93 6.01
C MET A 30 6.59 5.28 4.52
N ALA A 31 7.54 6.09 4.06
CA ALA A 31 7.69 6.37 2.64
C ALA A 31 7.99 5.08 1.85
N GLY A 32 8.88 4.24 2.35
CA GLY A 32 9.20 2.94 1.75
C GLY A 32 8.00 1.99 1.70
N HIS A 33 7.23 1.91 2.79
CA HIS A 33 5.98 1.15 2.87
C HIS A 33 4.98 1.64 1.81
N MET A 34 4.72 2.95 1.76
CA MET A 34 3.73 3.53 0.85
C MET A 34 4.13 3.38 -0.61
N ILE A 35 5.43 3.48 -0.92
CA ILE A 35 5.95 3.20 -2.26
C ILE A 35 5.67 1.74 -2.65
N ALA A 36 5.88 0.77 -1.75
CA ALA A 36 5.65 -0.64 -2.06
C ALA A 36 4.15 -0.95 -2.29
N VAL A 37 3.29 -0.59 -1.32
CA VAL A 37 1.88 -1.03 -1.30
C VAL A 37 0.95 -0.20 -2.19
N ALA A 38 1.20 1.11 -2.31
CA ALA A 38 0.26 2.04 -2.93
C ALA A 38 0.74 2.61 -4.27
N LEU A 39 2.03 2.48 -4.63
CA LEU A 39 2.58 2.97 -5.89
C LEU A 39 3.12 1.85 -6.78
N ALA A 40 4.09 1.07 -6.30
CA ALA A 40 4.72 0.00 -7.05
C ALA A 40 3.74 -1.14 -7.35
N ALA A 41 3.01 -1.60 -6.33
CA ALA A 41 2.01 -2.66 -6.44
C ALA A 41 0.96 -2.44 -7.56
N PRO A 42 0.23 -1.29 -7.64
CA PRO A 42 -0.73 -1.08 -8.73
C PRO A 42 -0.09 -1.06 -10.11
N LEU A 43 1.09 -0.44 -10.25
CA LEU A 43 1.81 -0.37 -11.51
C LEU A 43 2.29 -1.75 -11.99
N LEU A 44 2.78 -2.57 -11.06
CA LEU A 44 3.18 -3.95 -11.33
C LEU A 44 1.98 -4.84 -11.65
N ALA A 45 0.87 -4.71 -10.89
CA ALA A 45 -0.38 -5.42 -11.17
C ALA A 45 -0.87 -5.11 -12.59
N TYR A 46 -0.88 -3.83 -12.98
CA TYR A 46 -1.29 -3.43 -14.32
C TYR A 46 -0.30 -3.90 -15.39
N GLY A 47 1.00 -3.77 -15.15
CA GLY A 47 2.06 -4.17 -16.08
C GLY A 47 2.10 -5.67 -16.35
N LEU A 48 1.74 -6.48 -15.35
CA LEU A 48 1.73 -7.95 -15.41
C LEU A 48 0.37 -8.55 -15.82
N SER A 49 -0.69 -7.74 -15.88
CA SER A 49 -2.04 -8.19 -16.28
C SER A 49 -2.07 -8.90 -17.64
N GLY A 50 -2.76 -10.04 -17.71
CA GLY A 50 -2.83 -10.92 -18.88
C GLY A 50 -1.59 -11.79 -19.13
N GLY A 51 -0.60 -11.76 -18.23
CA GLY A 51 0.61 -12.58 -18.30
C GLY A 51 0.59 -13.79 -17.35
N ARG A 52 1.72 -14.52 -17.28
CA ARG A 52 1.86 -15.69 -16.38
C ARG A 52 1.74 -15.35 -14.90
N TYR A 53 2.04 -14.11 -14.54
CA TYR A 53 2.02 -13.61 -13.16
C TYR A 53 0.70 -12.92 -12.80
N ASP A 54 -0.30 -12.93 -13.69
CA ASP A 54 -1.63 -12.43 -13.38
C ASP A 54 -2.42 -13.43 -12.52
N LEU A 55 -2.12 -13.45 -11.21
CA LEU A 55 -2.71 -14.40 -10.28
C LEU A 55 -4.24 -14.26 -10.20
N ALA A 56 -4.73 -13.03 -10.21
CA ALA A 56 -6.15 -12.72 -10.17
C ALA A 56 -6.89 -13.20 -11.43
N GLY A 57 -6.32 -12.96 -12.61
CA GLY A 57 -6.87 -13.45 -13.87
C GLY A 57 -6.85 -14.99 -13.97
N ARG A 58 -5.86 -15.65 -13.35
CA ARG A 58 -5.77 -17.12 -13.34
C ARG A 58 -6.73 -17.79 -12.36
N TRP A 59 -6.99 -17.19 -11.21
CA TRP A 59 -7.82 -17.77 -10.14
C TRP A 59 -9.00 -16.87 -9.72
N PRO A 60 -9.90 -16.50 -10.65
CA PRO A 60 -10.95 -15.50 -10.41
C PRO A 60 -12.00 -15.92 -9.38
N GLY A 61 -12.16 -17.22 -9.11
CA GLY A 61 -13.08 -17.75 -8.09
C GLY A 61 -12.49 -17.84 -6.68
N LEU A 62 -11.17 -17.81 -6.55
CA LEU A 62 -10.47 -17.93 -5.26
C LEU A 62 -10.05 -16.56 -4.70
N LEU A 63 -9.80 -15.59 -5.57
CA LEU A 63 -9.27 -14.27 -5.20
C LEU A 63 -10.32 -13.19 -5.46
N SER A 64 -11.14 -12.89 -4.43
CA SER A 64 -12.14 -11.81 -4.52
C SER A 64 -11.55 -10.46 -4.06
N PRO A 65 -12.04 -9.31 -4.59
CA PRO A 65 -11.60 -7.99 -4.15
C PRO A 65 -11.72 -7.78 -2.64
N MET A 66 -12.82 -8.22 -2.04
CA MET A 66 -13.06 -8.06 -0.61
C MET A 66 -12.10 -8.92 0.23
N ALA A 67 -11.83 -10.16 -0.19
CA ALA A 67 -10.88 -11.02 0.50
C ALA A 67 -9.46 -10.43 0.45
N MET A 68 -9.02 -9.92 -0.71
CA MET A 68 -7.70 -9.31 -0.83
C MET A 68 -7.58 -7.98 -0.08
N MET A 69 -8.67 -7.20 0.03
CA MET A 69 -8.71 -6.05 0.91
C MET A 69 -8.51 -6.46 2.37
N LEU A 70 -9.16 -7.53 2.85
CA LEU A 70 -8.96 -8.01 4.22
C LEU A 70 -7.52 -8.51 4.45
N VAL A 71 -6.95 -9.24 3.49
CA VAL A 71 -5.55 -9.69 3.55
C VAL A 71 -4.61 -8.48 3.66
N GLU A 72 -4.85 -7.45 2.86
CA GLU A 72 -4.06 -6.21 2.90
C GLU A 72 -4.23 -5.50 4.25
N LEU A 73 -5.46 -5.33 4.73
CA LEU A 73 -5.76 -4.75 6.04
C LEU A 73 -5.01 -5.48 7.16
N PHE A 74 -5.15 -6.80 7.25
CA PHE A 74 -4.47 -7.58 8.30
C PHE A 74 -2.94 -7.48 8.17
N THR A 75 -2.42 -7.52 6.96
CA THR A 75 -0.98 -7.41 6.70
C THR A 75 -0.44 -6.05 7.17
N VAL A 76 -1.09 -4.96 6.77
CA VAL A 76 -0.67 -3.60 7.12
C VAL A 76 -0.76 -3.38 8.63
N TRP A 77 -1.89 -3.74 9.23
CA TRP A 77 -2.09 -3.53 10.67
C TRP A 77 -1.14 -4.38 11.52
N ALA A 78 -0.87 -5.63 11.13
CA ALA A 78 0.06 -6.49 11.85
C ALA A 78 1.47 -5.88 11.89
N TRP A 79 2.00 -5.45 10.75
CA TRP A 79 3.32 -4.84 10.70
C TRP A 79 3.41 -3.54 11.50
N HIS A 80 2.32 -2.77 11.61
CA HIS A 80 2.28 -1.57 12.46
C HIS A 80 2.12 -1.85 13.96
N LEU A 81 2.02 -3.10 14.41
CA LEU A 81 2.13 -3.40 15.85
C LEU A 81 3.53 -3.03 16.36
N PRO A 82 3.67 -2.33 17.51
CA PRO A 82 4.98 -1.85 17.98
C PRO A 82 6.05 -2.93 18.08
N ALA A 83 5.67 -4.17 18.45
CA ALA A 83 6.60 -5.30 18.55
C ALA A 83 7.12 -5.78 17.20
N LEU A 84 6.25 -5.91 16.19
CA LEU A 84 6.66 -6.27 14.82
C LEU A 84 7.40 -5.12 14.15
N ARG A 85 7.02 -3.88 14.47
CA ARG A 85 7.75 -2.70 14.01
C ARG A 85 9.17 -2.66 14.52
N ALA A 86 9.36 -2.84 15.83
CA ALA A 86 10.69 -2.93 16.44
C ALA A 86 11.51 -4.10 15.89
N LEU A 87 10.86 -5.21 15.51
CA LEU A 87 11.53 -6.33 14.87
C LEU A 87 12.04 -5.98 13.47
N ALA A 88 11.24 -5.31 12.65
CA ALA A 88 11.64 -4.88 11.32
C ALA A 88 12.75 -3.82 11.36
N ASP A 89 12.66 -2.87 12.29
CA ASP A 89 13.66 -1.81 12.47
C ASP A 89 15.05 -2.36 12.80
N ARG A 90 15.13 -3.35 13.70
CA ARG A 90 16.42 -3.94 14.15
C ARG A 90 16.95 -5.06 13.26
N ASN A 91 16.15 -5.61 12.34
CA ASN A 91 16.52 -6.79 11.56
C ASN A 91 16.18 -6.61 10.08
N MET A 92 17.23 -6.48 9.27
CA MET A 92 17.13 -6.34 7.82
C MET A 92 16.28 -7.43 7.16
N ALA A 93 16.38 -8.68 7.60
CA ALA A 93 15.56 -9.76 7.04
C ALA A 93 14.07 -9.57 7.35
N ALA A 94 13.74 -9.11 8.57
CA ALA A 94 12.35 -8.81 8.93
C ALA A 94 11.80 -7.62 8.13
N MET A 95 12.60 -6.58 7.90
CA MET A 95 12.23 -5.46 7.02
C MET A 95 12.00 -5.92 5.56
N VAL A 96 12.84 -6.81 5.04
CA VAL A 96 12.64 -7.41 3.71
C VAL A 96 11.33 -8.21 3.63
N VAL A 97 11.04 -9.02 4.64
CA VAL A 97 9.78 -9.77 4.73
C VAL A 97 8.60 -8.80 4.78
N GLU A 98 8.67 -7.76 5.60
CA GLU A 98 7.65 -6.72 5.68
C GLU A 98 7.39 -6.07 4.32
N GLN A 99 8.42 -5.54 3.67
CA GLN A 99 8.29 -4.87 2.37
C GLN A 99 7.77 -5.82 1.30
N GLY A 100 8.16 -7.10 1.36
CA GLY A 100 7.63 -8.17 0.53
C GLY A 100 6.14 -8.43 0.77
N CYS A 101 5.70 -8.46 2.03
CA CYS A 101 4.30 -8.62 2.41
C CYS A 101 3.45 -7.45 1.89
N PHE A 102 3.90 -6.21 2.04
CA PHE A 102 3.21 -5.04 1.51
C PHE A 102 3.10 -5.05 0.00
N LEU A 103 4.19 -5.33 -0.69
CA LEU A 103 4.19 -5.44 -2.14
C LEU A 103 3.23 -6.53 -2.61
N MET A 104 3.27 -7.70 -1.98
CA MET A 104 2.42 -8.84 -2.33
C MET A 104 0.93 -8.54 -2.09
N ALA A 105 0.59 -8.02 -0.90
CA ALA A 105 -0.79 -7.69 -0.54
C ALA A 105 -1.37 -6.63 -1.50
N GLY A 106 -0.63 -5.55 -1.75
CA GLY A 106 -1.03 -4.53 -2.71
C GLY A 106 -1.15 -5.08 -4.12
N TRP A 107 -0.19 -5.89 -4.57
CA TRP A 107 -0.19 -6.47 -5.92
C TRP A 107 -1.39 -7.38 -6.13
N MET A 108 -1.72 -8.22 -5.15
CA MET A 108 -2.90 -9.08 -5.19
C MET A 108 -4.19 -8.26 -5.18
N LEU A 109 -4.32 -7.26 -4.30
CA LEU A 109 -5.49 -6.37 -4.23
C LEU A 109 -5.73 -5.65 -5.56
N TRP A 110 -4.71 -4.99 -6.12
CA TRP A 110 -4.84 -4.30 -7.41
C TRP A 110 -5.07 -5.27 -8.56
N GLY A 111 -4.45 -6.46 -8.52
CA GLY A 111 -4.67 -7.53 -9.49
C GLY A 111 -6.14 -7.96 -9.56
N VAL A 112 -6.78 -8.23 -8.41
CA VAL A 112 -8.20 -8.60 -8.37
C VAL A 112 -9.12 -7.45 -8.73
N VAL A 113 -8.75 -6.21 -8.41
CA VAL A 113 -9.53 -5.01 -8.77
C VAL A 113 -9.54 -4.80 -10.29
N PHE A 114 -8.41 -4.99 -10.98
CA PHE A 114 -8.35 -4.85 -12.45
C PHE A 114 -9.16 -5.91 -13.20
N HIS A 115 -9.39 -7.06 -12.57
CA HIS A 115 -10.10 -8.19 -13.18
C HIS A 115 -11.49 -8.42 -12.59
N ALA A 116 -11.96 -7.59 -11.66
CA ALA A 116 -13.20 -7.82 -10.94
C ALA A 116 -14.41 -7.85 -11.90
N PRO A 117 -15.04 -9.02 -12.16
CA PRO A 117 -16.28 -9.07 -12.94
C PRO A 117 -17.39 -8.29 -12.22
N GLN A 118 -17.33 -8.24 -10.88
CA GLN A 118 -18.16 -7.40 -10.02
C GLN A 118 -17.45 -6.09 -9.69
N ARG A 119 -17.51 -5.12 -10.61
CA ARG A 119 -16.87 -3.80 -10.42
C ARG A 119 -17.24 -3.10 -9.11
N ALA A 120 -18.47 -3.30 -8.61
CA ALA A 120 -18.91 -2.76 -7.32
C ALA A 120 -18.09 -3.28 -6.14
N ALA A 121 -17.72 -4.56 -6.13
CA ALA A 121 -16.88 -5.14 -5.09
C ALA A 121 -15.44 -4.58 -5.14
N GLY A 122 -14.90 -4.34 -6.34
CA GLY A 122 -13.62 -3.67 -6.53
C GLY A 122 -13.61 -2.23 -6.00
N ILE A 123 -14.68 -1.47 -6.27
CA ILE A 123 -14.85 -0.11 -5.73
C ILE A 123 -14.90 -0.15 -4.20
N GLY A 124 -15.73 -1.03 -3.63
CA GLY A 124 -15.84 -1.20 -2.18
C GLY A 124 -14.51 -1.58 -1.53
N ALA A 125 -13.77 -2.52 -2.13
CA ALA A 125 -12.45 -2.93 -1.66
C ALA A 125 -11.47 -1.75 -1.61
N LEU A 126 -11.36 -0.96 -2.69
CA LEU A 126 -10.46 0.19 -2.73
C LEU A 126 -10.88 1.30 -1.76
N LEU A 127 -12.18 1.58 -1.62
CA LEU A 127 -12.66 2.59 -0.67
C LEU A 127 -12.42 2.16 0.79
N LEU A 128 -12.67 0.89 1.13
CA LEU A 128 -12.35 0.37 2.46
C LEU A 128 -10.83 0.37 2.72
N THR A 129 -10.03 0.05 1.69
CA THR A 129 -8.56 0.14 1.78
C THR A 129 -8.12 1.57 2.10
N SER A 130 -8.64 2.54 1.35
CA SER A 130 -8.42 3.96 1.60
C SER A 130 -8.79 4.34 3.04
N MET A 131 -9.96 3.91 3.51
CA MET A 131 -10.45 4.22 4.86
C MET A 131 -9.54 3.67 5.96
N HIS A 132 -9.16 2.39 5.93
CA HIS A 132 -8.34 1.84 7.02
C HIS A 132 -6.89 2.33 6.95
N MET A 133 -6.34 2.61 5.76
CA MET A 133 -5.00 3.20 5.61
C MET A 133 -4.97 4.62 6.17
N THR A 134 -6.00 5.41 5.87
CA THR A 134 -6.20 6.76 6.42
C THR A 134 -6.39 6.71 7.93
N LEU A 135 -7.21 5.78 8.44
CA LEU A 135 -7.44 5.59 9.86
C LEU A 135 -6.14 5.22 10.59
N LEU A 136 -5.37 4.27 10.08
CA LEU A 136 -4.11 3.86 10.71
C LEU A 136 -3.08 5.00 10.69
N GLY A 137 -2.98 5.73 9.57
CA GLY A 137 -2.17 6.94 9.46
C GLY A 137 -2.57 8.01 10.47
N ALA A 138 -3.87 8.22 10.68
CA ALA A 138 -4.38 9.15 11.69
C ALA A 138 -4.09 8.67 13.13
N LEU A 139 -4.25 7.38 13.42
CA LEU A 139 -3.96 6.82 14.74
C LEU A 139 -2.47 6.96 15.10
N ILE A 140 -1.59 6.73 14.14
CA ILE A 140 -0.14 6.91 14.30
C ILE A 140 0.20 8.41 14.38
N GLY A 141 -0.36 9.20 13.47
CA GLY A 141 -0.04 10.60 13.25
C GLY A 141 -0.59 11.56 14.30
N LEU A 142 -1.66 11.18 15.00
CA LEU A 142 -2.31 12.00 16.03
C LEU A 142 -2.11 11.45 17.44
N ALA A 143 -1.34 10.37 17.60
CA ALA A 143 -0.99 9.87 18.92
C ALA A 143 -0.24 10.96 19.71
N PRO A 144 -0.61 11.24 20.98
CA PRO A 144 0.03 12.28 21.78
C PRO A 144 1.37 11.84 22.40
N ARG A 145 1.84 10.62 22.08
CA ARG A 145 3.06 10.02 22.61
C ARG A 145 3.75 9.19 21.52
N PRO A 146 5.09 9.03 21.59
CA PRO A 146 5.82 8.21 20.64
C PRO A 146 5.47 6.73 20.86
N LEU A 147 4.82 6.11 19.88
CA LEU A 147 4.54 4.67 19.81
C LEU A 147 5.79 3.90 19.35
N TYR A 148 6.63 4.54 18.55
CA TYR A 148 7.84 3.95 17.96
C TYR A 148 9.11 4.67 18.43
N ALA A 149 9.23 4.93 19.73
CA ALA A 149 10.37 5.67 20.32
C ALA A 149 11.77 5.06 20.04
N HIS A 150 11.82 3.80 19.59
CA HIS A 150 13.06 3.12 19.20
C HIS A 150 13.55 3.51 17.80
N MET A 151 12.66 4.00 16.94
CA MET A 151 13.04 4.46 15.60
C MET A 151 13.80 5.77 15.71
N GLN A 152 15.06 5.75 15.29
CA GLN A 152 15.94 6.91 15.34
C GLN A 152 16.49 7.19 13.96
N HIS A 153 16.60 8.47 13.63
CA HIS A 153 17.34 8.90 12.46
C HIS A 153 18.84 8.66 12.67
N SER A 154 19.46 7.87 11.79
CA SER A 154 20.91 7.75 11.71
C SER A 154 21.48 8.88 10.85
N GLY A 155 22.49 9.61 11.34
CA GLY A 155 23.21 10.62 10.54
C GLY A 155 23.04 12.09 10.95
N GLY A 156 22.63 12.36 12.20
CA GLY A 156 22.69 13.71 12.80
C GLY A 156 21.47 14.61 12.56
N LEU A 157 20.55 14.24 11.68
CA LEU A 157 19.22 14.84 11.59
C LEU A 157 18.29 14.20 12.64
N SER A 158 18.49 14.49 13.93
CA SER A 158 17.62 13.92 14.97
C SER A 158 16.31 14.69 15.03
N LEU A 159 15.29 14.20 14.33
CA LEU A 159 13.91 14.59 14.62
C LEU A 159 13.50 14.01 15.98
N ASP A 160 12.70 14.78 16.72
CA ASP A 160 12.01 14.26 17.89
C ASP A 160 11.15 13.04 17.48
N ALA A 161 11.17 11.97 18.28
CA ALA A 161 10.52 10.71 17.93
C ALA A 161 9.00 10.84 17.76
N LEU A 162 8.38 11.77 18.49
CA LEU A 162 6.97 12.07 18.31
C LEU A 162 6.76 12.80 16.97
N ALA A 163 7.52 13.87 16.70
CA ALA A 163 7.42 14.60 15.43
C ALA A 163 7.68 13.71 14.19
N ASP A 164 8.68 12.83 14.24
CA ASP A 164 9.00 11.87 13.17
C ASP A 164 7.83 10.90 12.93
N GLN A 165 7.27 10.31 13.98
CA GLN A 165 6.09 9.46 13.87
C GLN A 165 4.88 10.21 13.30
N GLN A 166 4.66 11.45 13.74
CA GLN A 166 3.54 12.26 13.26
C GLN A 166 3.64 12.49 11.75
N LEU A 167 4.83 12.84 11.26
CA LEU A 167 5.07 13.02 9.83
C LEU A 167 4.94 11.69 9.06
N GLY A 168 5.42 10.58 9.63
CA GLY A 168 5.17 9.25 9.09
C GLY A 168 3.67 8.95 8.94
N GLY A 169 2.87 9.21 9.98
CA GLY A 169 1.41 9.07 9.94
C GLY A 169 0.75 9.90 8.83
N VAL A 170 1.21 11.14 8.62
CA VAL A 170 0.74 12.00 7.52
C VAL A 170 1.08 11.41 6.14
N ILE A 171 2.29 10.87 5.95
CA ILE A 171 2.67 10.21 4.69
C ILE A 171 1.76 9.03 4.39
N MET A 172 1.53 8.17 5.39
CA MET A 172 0.64 7.02 5.26
C MET A 172 -0.77 7.44 4.87
N LEU A 173 -1.31 8.42 5.60
CA LEU A 173 -2.66 8.95 5.38
C LEU A 173 -2.79 9.52 3.97
N MET A 174 -1.92 10.44 3.58
CA MET A 174 -2.03 11.17 2.33
C MET A 174 -1.84 10.27 1.10
N VAL A 175 -0.83 9.40 1.13
CA VAL A 175 -0.54 8.51 -0.01
C VAL A 175 -1.58 7.39 -0.09
N GLY A 176 -1.97 6.80 1.04
CA GLY A 176 -3.02 5.79 1.09
C GLY A 176 -4.36 6.33 0.61
N ALA A 177 -4.78 7.48 1.15
CA ALA A 177 -6.00 8.14 0.73
C ALA A 177 -5.96 8.41 -0.79
N SER A 178 -4.90 9.05 -1.29
CA SER A 178 -4.81 9.43 -2.71
C SER A 178 -4.86 8.21 -3.63
N SER A 179 -4.05 7.17 -3.38
CA SER A 179 -3.93 6.02 -4.30
C SER A 179 -5.23 5.22 -4.38
N TYR A 180 -5.73 4.76 -3.24
CA TYR A 180 -6.90 3.87 -3.22
C TYR A 180 -8.20 4.63 -3.49
N PHE A 181 -8.35 5.86 -3.02
CA PHE A 181 -9.53 6.68 -3.31
C PHE A 181 -9.62 7.03 -4.80
N LEU A 182 -8.52 7.49 -5.42
CA LEU A 182 -8.51 7.77 -6.86
C LEU A 182 -8.78 6.50 -7.67
N GLY A 183 -8.19 5.36 -7.29
CA GLY A 183 -8.51 4.08 -7.92
C GLY A 183 -9.99 3.74 -7.85
N GLY A 184 -10.61 3.90 -6.67
CA GLY A 184 -12.04 3.67 -6.45
C GLY A 184 -12.92 4.59 -7.30
N LEU A 185 -12.58 5.88 -7.37
CA LEU A 185 -13.28 6.87 -8.20
C LEU A 185 -13.15 6.58 -9.69
N LEU A 186 -11.97 6.22 -10.17
CA LEU A 186 -11.75 5.87 -11.58
C LEU A 186 -12.56 4.62 -11.96
N LEU A 187 -12.60 3.62 -11.07
CA LEU A 187 -13.40 2.42 -11.30
C LEU A 187 -14.91 2.72 -11.26
N LEU A 188 -15.37 3.57 -10.34
CA LEU A 188 -16.75 4.04 -10.29
C LEU A 188 -17.13 4.81 -11.57
N ALA A 189 -16.27 5.73 -12.01
CA ALA A 189 -16.49 6.49 -13.24
C ALA A 189 -16.61 5.56 -14.46
N SER A 190 -15.77 4.51 -14.53
CA SER A 190 -15.85 3.50 -15.59
C SER A 190 -17.18 2.73 -15.57
N LEU A 191 -17.68 2.38 -14.38
CA LEU A 191 -18.94 1.65 -14.22
C LEU A 191 -20.15 2.49 -14.64
N LEU A 192 -20.13 3.79 -14.32
CA LEU A 192 -21.21 4.71 -14.71
C LEU A 192 -21.25 4.95 -16.22
N ARG A 193 -20.08 5.03 -16.88
CA ARG A 193 -19.98 5.18 -18.35
C ARG A 193 -20.54 3.96 -19.08
N ASP A 194 -20.21 2.75 -18.63
CA ASP A 194 -20.68 1.52 -19.29
C ASP A 194 -22.20 1.36 -19.17
N LYS A 195 -22.79 1.79 -18.06
CA LYS A 195 -24.26 1.81 -17.89
C LYS A 195 -24.95 2.87 -18.75
N GLY A 196 -24.31 4.01 -18.99
CA GLY A 196 -24.85 5.08 -19.83
C GLY A 196 -24.86 4.74 -21.32
N VAL A 197 -23.92 3.92 -21.80
CA VAL A 197 -23.86 3.48 -23.20
C VAL A 197 -24.82 2.33 -23.49
N GLY A 198 -25.17 1.50 -22.50
CA GLY A 198 -26.14 0.41 -22.66
C GLY A 198 -27.62 0.83 -22.52
N ALA A 199 -27.89 2.10 -22.23
CA ALA A 199 -29.24 2.65 -22.06
C ALA A 199 -29.65 3.65 -23.17
N ALA A 200 -28.80 3.81 -24.20
CA ALA A 200 -29.03 4.63 -25.39
C ALA A 200 -29.14 3.72 -26.62
#